data_AF-A0A950RU86-F1
#
_entry.id   AF-A0A950RU86-F1
#
_cell.length_a   1.000
_cell.length_b   1.000
_cell.length_c   1.000
_cell.angle_alpha   90.00
_cell.angle_beta   90.00
_cell.angle_gamma   90.00
#
_symmetry.space_group_name_H-M   'P 1'
#
loop_
_entity.id
_entity.type
_entity.pdbx_description
1 polymer ?
#
loop_
_entity_poly.entity_id
_entity_poly.type
_entity_poly.pdbx_seq_one_letter_code
_entity_poly.pdbx_strand_id
1 'polypeptide(L)'
;GKADGGANMGTAVHRMAEKIDRGEPLGTIPEAYRADLEAYSHATKCLKMTDIERFCVLDSLGVGGTPDRRALYRGQSYIVDIKTGKIDWPGEMAMQLAIYAHSHWYDPTTGQREPIECSQTHGIIIHLPAGQGVCQLYWLNIAAGWDAVQLVPQIMEYRKLEKRLTAPLVAVEATQPVDVREQARSLGERLRLTAAARAAIEKAETSLALQRIFEHAQSLGIWGDDLMHASNRRRTQLREADAMTDALLGAEAS
;
A
#
# COMPACT_ATOMS: atom_id res chain seq x y z
N GLY A 1 -16.87 -0.16 -18.95
CA GLY A 1 -16.57 1.29 -18.90
C GLY A 1 -17.86 2.08 -18.90
N LYS A 2 -18.25 2.66 -17.76
CA LYS A 2 -19.35 3.64 -17.61
C LYS A 2 -19.35 4.34 -16.22
N ALA A 3 -18.23 4.35 -15.51
CA ALA A 3 -18.14 4.87 -14.14
C ALA A 3 -17.30 6.17 -14.01
N ASP A 4 -16.40 6.46 -14.95
CA ASP A 4 -15.39 7.53 -14.74
C ASP A 4 -15.90 8.96 -15.02
N GLY A 5 -16.90 9.13 -15.90
CA GLY A 5 -17.38 10.47 -16.28
C GLY A 5 -18.16 11.20 -15.18
N GLY A 6 -19.08 10.50 -14.51
CA GLY A 6 -19.92 11.06 -13.45
C GLY A 6 -19.16 11.35 -12.15
N ALA A 7 -18.21 10.48 -11.78
CA ALA A 7 -17.37 10.65 -10.60
C ALA A 7 -16.43 11.87 -10.71
N ASN A 8 -15.85 12.08 -11.90
CA ASN A 8 -15.03 13.26 -12.18
C ASN A 8 -15.84 14.57 -12.13
N MET A 9 -17.07 14.54 -12.66
CA MET A 9 -17.95 15.70 -12.65
C MET A 9 -18.42 16.07 -11.23
N GLY A 10 -18.88 15.09 -10.45
CA GLY A 10 -19.30 15.33 -9.06
C GLY A 10 -18.19 15.92 -8.20
N THR A 11 -16.96 15.41 -8.33
CA THR A 11 -15.79 15.94 -7.63
C THR A 11 -15.48 17.39 -8.04
N ALA A 12 -15.62 17.71 -9.33
CA ALA A 12 -15.38 19.06 -9.83
C ALA A 12 -16.41 20.06 -9.29
N VAL A 13 -17.71 19.71 -9.34
CA VAL A 13 -18.81 20.55 -8.83
C VAL A 13 -18.67 20.80 -7.33
N HIS A 14 -18.32 19.77 -6.55
CA HIS A 14 -18.08 19.90 -5.11
C HIS A 14 -16.95 20.91 -4.82
N ARG A 15 -15.79 20.79 -5.46
CA ARG A 15 -14.67 21.73 -5.30
C ARG A 15 -15.03 23.16 -5.70
N MET A 16 -15.83 23.34 -6.76
CA MET A 16 -16.27 24.68 -7.17
C MET A 16 -17.28 25.27 -6.17
N ALA A 17 -18.15 24.45 -5.58
CA ALA A 17 -19.03 24.88 -4.50
C ALA A 17 -18.23 25.38 -3.29
N GLU A 18 -17.15 24.69 -2.90
CA GLU A 18 -16.28 25.19 -1.83
C GLU A 18 -15.67 26.56 -2.14
N LYS A 19 -15.24 26.79 -3.40
CA LYS A 19 -14.72 28.09 -3.82
C LYS A 19 -15.78 29.19 -3.70
N ILE A 20 -17.03 28.90 -4.06
CA ILE A 20 -18.16 29.81 -3.85
C ILE A 20 -18.29 30.17 -2.38
N ASP A 21 -18.24 29.17 -1.50
CA ASP A 21 -18.39 29.38 -0.05
C ASP A 21 -17.23 30.20 0.54
N ARG A 22 -16.02 30.05 0.01
CA ARG A 22 -14.84 30.86 0.38
C ARG A 22 -14.84 32.26 -0.24
N GLY A 23 -15.78 32.57 -1.15
CA GLY A 23 -15.80 33.83 -1.90
C GLY A 23 -14.64 33.95 -2.90
N GLU A 24 -14.05 32.82 -3.30
CA GLU A 24 -12.94 32.78 -4.23
C GLU A 24 -13.41 32.96 -5.69
N PRO A 25 -12.58 33.56 -6.56
CA PRO A 25 -12.89 33.62 -7.98
C PRO A 25 -12.90 32.22 -8.59
N LEU A 26 -14.00 31.88 -9.27
CA LEU A 26 -14.16 30.59 -9.96
C LEU A 26 -13.39 30.50 -11.29
N GLY A 27 -12.97 31.65 -11.85
CA GLY A 27 -12.38 31.71 -13.18
C GLY A 27 -13.40 31.35 -14.27
N THR A 28 -12.93 30.75 -15.37
CA THR A 28 -13.81 30.27 -16.44
C THR A 28 -14.54 29.01 -16.00
N ILE A 29 -15.84 29.12 -15.76
CA ILE A 29 -16.73 27.99 -15.44
C ILE A 29 -17.11 27.28 -16.74
N PRO A 30 -16.79 25.98 -16.92
CA PRO A 30 -17.31 25.19 -18.02
C PRO A 30 -18.84 25.19 -18.04
N GLU A 31 -19.42 25.29 -19.23
CA GLU A 31 -20.88 25.42 -19.39
C GLU A 31 -21.65 24.27 -18.73
N ALA A 32 -21.08 23.06 -18.74
CA ALA A 32 -21.65 21.88 -18.12
C ALA A 32 -21.89 21.99 -16.61
N TYR A 33 -21.24 22.93 -15.91
CA TYR A 33 -21.36 23.10 -14.45
C TYR A 33 -22.16 24.33 -14.04
N ARG A 34 -22.47 25.23 -14.98
CA ARG A 34 -23.08 26.54 -14.68
C ARG A 34 -24.40 26.39 -13.94
N ALA A 35 -25.30 25.56 -14.47
CA ALA A 35 -26.61 25.33 -13.89
C ALA A 35 -26.53 24.73 -12.47
N ASP A 36 -25.59 23.81 -12.23
CA ASP A 36 -25.39 23.21 -10.89
C ASP A 36 -24.91 24.27 -9.88
N LEU A 37 -23.94 25.11 -10.26
CA LEU A 37 -23.39 26.14 -9.37
C LEU A 37 -24.38 27.27 -9.08
N GLU A 38 -25.23 27.62 -10.06
CA GLU A 38 -26.34 28.56 -9.86
C GLU A 38 -27.39 27.97 -8.90
N ALA A 39 -27.77 26.71 -9.11
CA ALA A 39 -28.71 26.01 -8.23
C ALA A 39 -28.15 25.90 -6.80
N TYR A 40 -26.86 25.56 -6.67
CA TYR A 40 -26.15 25.55 -5.39
C TYR A 40 -26.25 26.89 -4.69
N SER A 41 -25.78 27.96 -5.34
CA SER A 41 -25.75 29.32 -4.78
C SER A 41 -27.15 29.80 -4.37
N HIS A 42 -28.17 29.46 -5.16
CA HIS A 42 -29.56 29.81 -4.83
C HIS A 42 -30.07 29.07 -3.60
N ALA A 43 -29.86 27.75 -3.53
CA ALA A 43 -30.37 26.92 -2.44
C ALA A 43 -29.66 27.23 -1.12
N THR A 44 -28.35 27.49 -1.15
CA THR A 44 -27.53 27.71 0.05
C THR A 44 -27.54 29.15 0.55
N LYS A 45 -28.17 30.11 -0.13
CA LYS A 45 -28.25 31.53 0.29
C LYS A 45 -28.76 31.75 1.71
N CYS A 46 -29.49 30.79 2.27
CA CYS A 46 -30.03 30.84 3.63
C CYS A 46 -29.03 30.38 4.71
N LEU A 47 -27.91 29.78 4.29
CA LEU A 47 -26.83 29.29 5.13
C LEU A 47 -25.67 30.30 5.09
N LYS A 48 -25.07 30.56 6.24
CA LYS A 48 -23.77 31.24 6.31
C LYS A 48 -22.71 30.20 6.62
N MET A 49 -21.89 29.84 5.63
CA MET A 49 -20.76 28.93 5.83
C MET A 49 -19.72 29.58 6.76
N THR A 50 -19.31 28.88 7.81
CA THR A 50 -18.37 29.39 8.84
C THR A 50 -17.03 28.67 8.82
N ASP A 51 -17.03 27.37 8.56
CA ASP A 51 -15.84 26.54 8.46
C ASP A 51 -15.98 25.68 7.20
N ILE A 52 -14.91 25.56 6.40
CA ILE A 52 -14.92 24.83 5.12
C ILE A 52 -13.67 23.95 5.09
N GLU A 53 -13.85 22.63 4.94
CA GLU A 53 -12.76 21.64 4.90
C GLU A 53 -11.77 21.74 6.09
N ARG A 54 -12.27 22.09 7.28
CA ARG A 54 -11.44 22.20 8.50
C ARG A 54 -11.27 20.82 9.14
N PHE A 55 -10.03 20.40 9.39
CA PHE A 55 -9.74 19.08 9.96
C PHE A 55 -10.18 18.94 11.42
N CYS A 56 -10.74 17.79 11.76
CA CYS A 56 -11.22 17.46 13.09
C CYS A 56 -10.91 16.00 13.48
N VAL A 57 -10.97 15.73 14.77
CA VAL A 57 -10.73 14.41 15.36
C VAL A 57 -11.79 14.05 16.40
N LEU A 58 -12.14 12.78 16.46
CA LEU A 58 -12.92 12.18 17.56
C LEU A 58 -12.04 11.14 18.25
N ASP A 59 -11.32 11.59 19.29
CA ASP A 59 -10.30 10.78 19.97
C ASP A 59 -10.88 9.47 20.56
N SER A 60 -12.13 9.49 21.04
CA SER A 60 -12.78 8.30 21.64
C SER A 60 -12.94 7.12 20.67
N LEU A 61 -13.01 7.39 19.37
CA LEU A 61 -13.06 6.38 18.32
C LEU A 61 -11.74 6.27 17.53
N GLY A 62 -10.76 7.13 17.82
CA GLY A 62 -9.50 7.19 17.08
C GLY A 62 -9.67 7.52 15.60
N VAL A 63 -10.68 8.33 15.26
CA VAL A 63 -10.98 8.73 13.88
C VAL A 63 -10.72 10.23 13.66
N GLY A 64 -10.37 10.60 12.44
CA GLY A 64 -10.21 11.99 12.02
C GLY A 64 -10.66 12.18 10.57
N GLY A 65 -11.04 13.42 10.23
CA GLY A 65 -11.55 13.77 8.91
C GLY A 65 -11.87 15.25 8.77
N THR A 66 -12.36 15.64 7.59
CA THR A 66 -12.85 16.99 7.31
C THR A 66 -14.35 16.93 7.02
N PRO A 67 -15.21 17.59 7.81
CA PRO A 67 -16.52 17.95 7.30
C PRO A 67 -16.34 18.91 6.14
N ASP A 68 -17.15 18.74 5.10
CA ASP A 68 -17.25 19.70 4.01
C ASP A 68 -17.39 21.13 4.56
N ARG A 69 -18.39 21.32 5.44
CA ARG A 69 -18.80 22.62 5.98
C ARG A 69 -19.32 22.53 7.42
N ARG A 70 -19.12 23.62 8.17
CA ARG A 70 -20.02 24.05 9.25
C ARG A 70 -20.73 25.32 8.81
N ALA A 71 -22.03 25.40 9.04
CA ALA A 71 -22.84 26.55 8.62
C ALA A 71 -23.81 27.02 9.70
N LEU A 72 -24.04 28.33 9.76
CA LEU A 72 -25.07 28.96 10.57
C LEU A 72 -26.38 29.05 9.79
N TYR A 73 -27.46 28.54 10.38
CA TYR A 73 -28.82 28.68 9.88
C TYR A 73 -29.73 29.15 11.02
N ARG A 74 -30.38 30.31 10.85
CA ARG A 74 -31.29 30.91 11.85
C ARG A 74 -30.70 30.98 13.26
N GLY A 75 -29.40 31.29 13.38
CA GLY A 75 -28.70 31.46 14.66
C GLY A 75 -28.15 30.19 15.28
N GLN A 76 -28.36 29.02 14.67
CA GLN A 76 -27.80 27.74 15.12
C GLN A 76 -26.78 27.21 14.12
N SER A 77 -25.66 26.66 14.60
CA SER A 77 -24.64 26.03 13.76
C SER A 77 -24.95 24.55 13.52
N TYR A 78 -24.67 24.07 12.31
CA TYR A 78 -24.89 22.71 11.85
C TYR A 78 -23.68 22.21 11.05
N ILE A 79 -23.40 20.90 11.12
CA ILE A 79 -22.53 20.23 10.15
C ILE A 79 -23.31 20.07 8.84
N VAL A 80 -22.65 20.37 7.72
CA VAL A 80 -23.25 20.38 6.40
C VAL A 80 -22.36 19.63 5.41
N ASP A 81 -22.94 18.78 4.57
CA ASP A 81 -22.23 17.94 3.61
C ASP A 81 -22.92 17.98 2.24
N ILE A 82 -22.15 18.09 1.15
CA ILE A 82 -22.65 18.04 -0.22
C ILE A 82 -22.67 16.58 -0.69
N LYS A 83 -23.83 16.16 -1.18
CA LYS A 83 -23.97 14.92 -1.94
C LYS A 83 -24.26 15.20 -3.40
N THR A 84 -23.31 14.79 -4.27
CA THR A 84 -23.42 14.95 -5.72
C THR A 84 -23.98 13.73 -6.46
N GLY A 85 -24.18 12.63 -5.72
CA GLY A 85 -24.91 11.44 -6.16
C GLY A 85 -26.26 11.33 -5.46
N LYS A 86 -26.88 10.13 -5.54
CA LYS A 86 -28.16 9.84 -4.89
C LYS A 86 -28.06 9.82 -3.35
N ILE A 87 -29.19 10.04 -2.70
CA ILE A 87 -29.36 9.86 -1.25
C ILE A 87 -29.99 8.47 -0.99
N ASP A 88 -29.23 7.41 -1.24
CA ASP A 88 -29.73 6.03 -1.08
C ASP A 88 -29.54 5.49 0.35
N TRP A 89 -28.59 6.06 1.12
CA TRP A 89 -28.16 5.53 2.42
C TRP A 89 -28.09 6.62 3.52
N PRO A 90 -29.24 7.15 3.97
CA PRO A 90 -29.27 8.26 4.93
C PRO A 90 -28.68 7.89 6.30
N GLY A 91 -28.68 6.60 6.68
CA GLY A 91 -28.10 6.13 7.94
C GLY A 91 -26.58 6.33 8.00
N GLU A 92 -25.85 5.98 6.92
CA GLU A 92 -24.40 6.18 6.84
C GLU A 92 -24.04 7.67 6.89
N MET A 93 -24.81 8.50 6.18
CA MET A 93 -24.65 9.95 6.21
C MET A 93 -24.93 10.51 7.62
N ALA A 94 -25.94 9.99 8.31
CA ALA A 94 -26.29 10.44 9.64
C ALA A 94 -25.17 10.11 10.65
N MET A 95 -24.59 8.91 10.57
CA MET A 95 -23.42 8.52 11.36
C MET A 95 -22.22 9.42 11.06
N GLN A 96 -21.95 9.70 9.78
CA GLN A 96 -20.83 10.56 9.37
C GLN A 96 -20.95 11.97 9.96
N LEU A 97 -22.11 12.62 9.79
CA LEU A 97 -22.33 13.97 10.31
C LEU A 97 -22.40 13.99 11.84
N ALA A 98 -22.90 12.92 12.48
CA ALA A 98 -22.86 12.77 13.93
C ALA A 98 -21.41 12.70 14.45
N ILE A 99 -20.54 11.91 13.81
CA ILE A 99 -19.11 11.86 14.18
C ILE A 99 -18.51 13.26 14.16
N TYR A 100 -18.73 14.03 13.09
CA TYR A 100 -18.23 15.41 13.02
C TYR A 100 -18.86 16.33 14.08
N ALA A 101 -20.16 16.23 14.34
CA ALA A 101 -20.83 17.05 15.36
C ALA A 101 -20.35 16.77 16.80
N HIS A 102 -19.78 15.59 17.04
CA HIS A 102 -19.17 15.20 18.32
C HIS A 102 -17.63 15.31 18.32
N SER A 103 -17.01 15.74 17.22
CA SER A 103 -15.56 15.88 17.10
C SER A 103 -15.04 17.19 17.68
N HIS A 104 -13.71 17.34 17.66
CA HIS A 104 -12.99 18.56 17.98
C HIS A 104 -12.22 19.04 16.75
N TRP A 105 -12.24 20.34 16.46
CA TRP A 105 -11.28 20.94 15.55
C TRP A 105 -9.88 20.66 16.03
N TYR A 106 -8.99 20.27 15.12
CA TYR A 106 -7.64 19.87 15.44
C TYR A 106 -6.61 20.76 14.75
N ASP A 107 -5.72 21.34 15.55
CA ASP A 107 -4.54 22.04 15.04
C ASP A 107 -3.36 21.06 14.94
N PRO A 108 -2.89 20.71 13.73
CA PRO A 108 -1.80 19.77 13.55
C PRO A 108 -0.43 20.31 13.98
N THR A 109 -0.28 21.62 14.10
CA THR A 109 0.97 22.25 14.53
C THR A 109 1.11 22.22 16.06
N THR A 110 0.02 22.48 16.79
CA THR A 110 0.05 22.57 18.26
C THR A 110 -0.51 21.33 18.97
N GLY A 111 -1.25 20.48 18.26
CA GLY A 111 -1.99 19.36 18.82
C GLY A 111 -3.24 19.77 19.61
N GLN A 112 -3.61 21.06 19.58
CA GLN A 112 -4.78 21.56 20.30
C GLN A 112 -6.08 21.04 19.69
N ARG A 113 -7.08 20.90 20.57
CA ARG A 113 -8.43 20.42 20.27
C ARG A 113 -9.45 21.42 20.76
N GLU A 114 -10.34 21.85 19.89
CA GLU A 114 -11.43 22.78 20.20
C GLU A 114 -12.78 22.12 19.89
N PRO A 115 -13.73 22.06 20.82
CA PRO A 115 -15.05 21.46 20.55
C PRO A 115 -15.76 22.11 19.35
N ILE A 116 -16.42 21.29 18.54
CA ILE A 116 -17.22 21.81 17.44
C ILE A 116 -18.62 22.18 17.95
N GLU A 117 -18.80 23.46 18.28
CA GLU A 117 -20.09 23.99 18.71
C GLU A 117 -21.11 23.99 17.54
N CYS A 118 -22.00 23.00 17.53
CA CYS A 118 -23.08 22.83 16.55
C CYS A 118 -24.21 21.94 17.08
N SER A 119 -25.29 21.81 16.31
CA SER A 119 -26.38 20.89 16.63
C SER A 119 -25.88 19.45 16.59
N GLN A 120 -26.14 18.69 17.67
CA GLN A 120 -25.90 17.25 17.75
C GLN A 120 -27.16 16.42 17.44
N THR A 121 -28.26 17.08 17.06
CA THR A 121 -29.53 16.40 16.74
C THR A 121 -29.85 16.42 15.26
N HIS A 122 -29.40 17.47 14.56
CA HIS A 122 -29.65 17.67 13.15
C HIS A 122 -28.38 18.06 12.40
N GLY A 123 -28.21 17.51 11.21
CA GLY A 123 -27.27 17.95 10.19
C GLY A 123 -28.00 18.41 8.93
N ILE A 124 -27.29 19.00 7.98
CA ILE A 124 -27.86 19.42 6.69
C ILE A 124 -27.14 18.71 5.56
N ILE A 125 -27.90 18.10 4.66
CA ILE A 125 -27.39 17.60 3.38
C ILE A 125 -27.74 18.59 2.29
N ILE A 126 -26.74 19.02 1.53
CA ILE A 126 -26.91 19.75 0.28
C ILE A 126 -26.88 18.71 -0.84
N HIS A 127 -28.05 18.35 -1.36
CA HIS A 127 -28.16 17.43 -2.49
C HIS A 127 -27.99 18.21 -3.78
N LEU A 128 -26.85 18.03 -4.45
CA LEU A 128 -26.46 18.70 -5.68
C LEU A 128 -26.12 17.65 -6.75
N PRO A 129 -27.10 16.89 -7.26
CA PRO A 129 -26.83 15.83 -8.21
C PRO A 129 -26.21 16.39 -9.49
N ALA A 130 -25.00 15.93 -9.80
CA ALA A 130 -24.17 16.56 -10.82
C ALA A 130 -24.80 16.49 -12.23
N GLY A 131 -24.75 17.60 -12.96
CA GLY A 131 -25.26 17.77 -14.31
C GLY A 131 -26.78 17.92 -14.39
N GLN A 132 -27.49 18.10 -13.28
CA GLN A 132 -28.95 18.20 -13.26
C GLN A 132 -29.48 19.62 -13.08
N GLY A 133 -28.64 20.57 -12.67
CA GLY A 133 -29.05 21.96 -12.44
C GLY A 133 -30.05 22.13 -11.30
N VAL A 134 -30.08 21.18 -10.35
CA VAL A 134 -30.98 21.21 -9.19
C VAL A 134 -30.18 21.08 -7.91
N CYS A 135 -30.59 21.80 -6.87
CA CYS A 135 -30.01 21.73 -5.55
C CYS A 135 -31.10 21.80 -4.49
N GLN A 136 -31.06 20.89 -3.52
CA GLN A 136 -32.05 20.86 -2.44
C GLN A 136 -31.38 20.59 -1.09
N LEU A 137 -31.86 21.28 -0.06
CA LEU A 137 -31.42 21.09 1.32
C LEU A 137 -32.32 20.08 2.03
N TYR A 138 -31.71 19.14 2.74
CA TYR A 138 -32.38 18.14 3.55
C TYR A 138 -31.92 18.23 5.01
N TRP A 139 -32.86 18.07 5.94
CA TRP A 139 -32.54 17.78 7.33
C TRP A 139 -32.15 16.32 7.47
N LEU A 140 -31.09 16.08 8.24
CA LEU A 140 -30.65 14.76 8.60
C LEU A 140 -30.71 14.59 10.11
N ASN A 141 -31.42 13.56 10.59
CA ASN A 141 -31.45 13.23 12.02
C ASN A 141 -30.14 12.55 12.42
N ILE A 142 -29.20 13.33 12.93
CA ILE A 142 -27.89 12.82 13.33
C ILE A 142 -27.87 12.30 14.77
N ALA A 143 -28.89 12.56 15.59
CA ALA A 143 -29.02 11.91 16.90
C ALA A 143 -29.16 10.39 16.73
N ALA A 144 -30.02 9.94 15.80
CA ALA A 144 -30.12 8.52 15.44
C ALA A 144 -28.82 7.97 14.83
N GLY A 145 -28.09 8.80 14.09
CA GLY A 145 -26.74 8.48 13.62
C GLY A 145 -25.76 8.28 14.77
N TRP A 146 -25.81 9.11 15.80
CA TRP A 146 -24.97 9.01 16.98
C TRP A 146 -25.24 7.75 17.80
N ASP A 147 -26.52 7.38 17.97
CA ASP A 147 -26.92 6.12 18.60
C ASP A 147 -26.30 4.92 17.88
N ALA A 148 -26.31 4.92 16.54
CA ALA A 148 -25.65 3.88 15.74
C ALA A 148 -24.12 3.90 15.89
N VAL A 149 -23.51 5.08 15.99
CA VAL A 149 -22.06 5.23 16.24
C VAL A 149 -21.65 4.61 17.59
N GLN A 150 -22.53 4.57 18.59
CA GLN A 150 -22.24 3.92 19.88
C GLN A 150 -22.01 2.40 19.76
N LEU A 151 -22.42 1.78 18.65
CA LEU A 151 -22.20 0.35 18.39
C LEU A 151 -20.81 0.05 17.82
N VAL A 152 -20.08 1.07 17.34
CA VAL A 152 -18.77 0.91 16.70
C VAL A 152 -17.76 0.18 17.59
N PRO A 153 -17.60 0.50 18.89
CA PRO A 153 -16.68 -0.25 19.76
C PRO A 153 -16.99 -1.75 19.81
N GLN A 154 -18.28 -2.12 19.84
CA GLN A 154 -18.71 -3.52 19.86
C GLN A 154 -18.34 -4.25 18.55
N ILE A 155 -18.53 -3.57 17.41
CA ILE A 155 -18.12 -4.10 16.10
C ILE A 155 -16.60 -4.26 16.02
N MET A 156 -15.84 -3.31 16.58
CA MET A 156 -14.37 -3.38 16.62
C MET A 156 -13.88 -4.57 17.45
N GLU A 157 -14.51 -4.84 18.61
CA GLU A 157 -14.23 -6.03 19.41
C GLU A 157 -14.62 -7.32 18.68
N TYR A 158 -15.80 -7.34 18.04
CA TYR A 158 -16.22 -8.48 17.22
C TYR A 158 -15.21 -8.77 16.10
N ARG A 159 -14.70 -7.75 15.39
CA ARG A 159 -13.69 -7.94 14.32
C ARG A 159 -12.38 -8.53 14.83
N LYS A 160 -12.02 -8.32 16.11
CA LYS A 160 -10.85 -8.99 16.73
C LYS A 160 -11.14 -10.48 16.95
N LEU A 161 -12.36 -10.82 17.35
CA LEU A 161 -12.83 -12.19 17.49
C LEU A 161 -12.99 -12.89 16.14
N GLU A 162 -13.52 -12.19 15.14
CA GLU A 162 -13.75 -12.67 13.77
C GLU A 162 -12.49 -13.26 13.15
N LYS A 163 -11.34 -12.59 13.35
CA LYS A 163 -10.01 -13.07 12.93
C LYS A 163 -9.62 -14.43 13.52
N ARG A 164 -10.32 -14.89 14.56
CA ARG A 164 -10.10 -16.16 15.26
C ARG A 164 -11.26 -17.15 15.08
N LEU A 165 -12.30 -16.79 14.34
CA LEU A 165 -13.44 -17.68 14.08
C LEU A 165 -13.07 -18.83 13.13
N THR A 166 -12.00 -18.68 12.37
CA THR A 166 -11.48 -19.72 11.49
C THR A 166 -10.12 -20.17 11.97
N ALA A 167 -9.93 -21.49 11.97
CA ALA A 167 -8.66 -22.15 12.15
C ALA A 167 -8.56 -23.27 11.11
N PRO A 168 -7.35 -23.59 10.61
CA PRO A 168 -7.19 -24.72 9.71
C PRO A 168 -7.57 -26.00 10.45
N LEU A 169 -8.42 -26.84 9.84
CA LEU A 169 -8.81 -28.14 10.40
C LEU A 169 -7.58 -29.05 10.61
N VAL A 170 -6.57 -28.89 9.76
CA VAL A 170 -5.25 -29.51 9.89
C VAL A 170 -4.22 -28.43 9.60
N ALA A 171 -3.32 -28.19 10.55
CA ALA A 171 -2.19 -27.30 10.33
C ALA A 171 -1.27 -27.91 9.27
N VAL A 172 -1.19 -27.30 8.09
CA VAL A 172 -0.16 -27.63 7.12
C VAL A 172 1.12 -26.98 7.61
N GLU A 173 2.14 -27.78 7.92
CA GLU A 173 3.47 -27.23 8.17
C GLU A 173 3.86 -26.40 6.94
N ALA A 174 4.07 -25.10 7.15
CA ALA A 174 4.57 -24.24 6.10
C ALA A 174 5.93 -24.80 5.68
N THR A 175 6.00 -25.37 4.46
CA THR A 175 7.28 -25.63 3.81
C THR A 175 8.04 -24.32 3.85
N GLN A 176 9.19 -24.29 4.54
CA GLN A 176 9.98 -23.08 4.66
C GLN A 176 10.17 -22.48 3.26
N PRO A 177 9.90 -21.18 3.06
CA PRO A 177 10.10 -20.56 1.77
C PRO A 177 11.57 -20.73 1.41
N VAL A 178 11.81 -21.53 0.37
CA VAL A 178 13.13 -21.77 -0.16
C VAL A 178 13.64 -20.43 -0.69
N ASP A 179 14.72 -19.89 -0.11
CA ASP A 179 15.36 -18.68 -0.64
C ASP A 179 16.08 -19.03 -1.96
N VAL A 180 15.34 -18.88 -3.05
CA VAL A 180 15.81 -19.12 -4.41
C VAL A 180 17.07 -18.31 -4.73
N ARG A 181 17.26 -17.13 -4.12
CA ARG A 181 18.46 -16.30 -4.33
C ARG A 181 19.68 -16.87 -3.64
N GLU A 182 19.51 -17.44 -2.44
CA GLU A 182 20.59 -18.10 -1.73
C GLU A 182 21.02 -19.39 -2.43
N GLN A 183 20.08 -20.19 -2.92
CA GLN A 183 20.38 -21.39 -3.71
C GLN A 183 21.08 -21.09 -5.04
N ALA A 184 20.66 -20.03 -5.75
CA ALA A 184 21.33 -19.60 -6.97
C ALA A 184 22.78 -19.15 -6.69
N ARG A 185 23.01 -18.49 -5.56
CA ARG A 185 24.35 -18.06 -5.12
C ARG A 185 25.25 -19.26 -4.83
N SER A 186 24.76 -20.26 -4.08
CA SER A 186 25.54 -21.45 -3.72
C SER A 186 25.86 -22.33 -4.93
N LEU A 187 24.93 -22.44 -5.89
CA LEU A 187 25.18 -23.12 -7.16
C LEU A 187 26.25 -22.40 -7.99
N GLY A 188 26.18 -21.07 -8.10
CA GLY A 188 27.16 -20.27 -8.83
C GLY A 188 28.58 -20.38 -8.24
N GLU A 189 28.70 -20.42 -6.92
CA GLU A 189 29.98 -20.60 -6.23
C GLU A 189 30.57 -22.00 -6.45
N ARG A 190 29.74 -23.06 -6.33
CA ARG A 190 30.16 -24.44 -6.64
C ARG A 190 30.66 -24.59 -8.08
N LEU A 191 29.98 -23.99 -9.05
CA LEU A 191 30.41 -24.03 -10.46
C LEU A 191 31.77 -23.35 -10.66
N ARG A 192 32.00 -22.19 -10.03
CA ARG A 192 33.29 -21.48 -10.10
C ARG A 192 34.43 -22.30 -9.49
N LEU A 193 34.21 -22.86 -8.30
CA LEU A 193 35.21 -23.67 -7.61
C LEU A 193 35.54 -24.94 -8.42
N THR A 194 34.53 -25.60 -8.99
CA THR A 194 34.71 -26.78 -9.84
C THR A 194 35.51 -26.43 -11.10
N ALA A 195 35.20 -25.31 -11.75
CA ALA A 195 35.95 -24.83 -12.92
C ALA A 195 37.41 -24.49 -12.58
N ALA A 196 37.66 -23.86 -11.44
CA ALA A 196 39.02 -23.54 -10.97
C ALA A 196 39.83 -24.81 -10.68
N ALA A 197 39.23 -25.80 -10.01
CA ALA A 197 39.86 -27.09 -9.76
C ALA A 197 40.21 -27.81 -11.07
N ARG A 198 39.32 -27.77 -12.07
CA ARG A 198 39.57 -28.36 -13.39
C ARG A 198 40.75 -27.69 -14.10
N ALA A 199 40.82 -26.36 -14.09
CA ALA A 199 41.93 -25.61 -14.68
C ALA A 199 43.26 -25.89 -13.94
N ALA A 200 43.22 -26.06 -12.62
CA ALA A 200 44.41 -26.42 -11.83
C ALA A 200 44.91 -27.83 -12.17
N ILE A 201 44.00 -28.78 -12.39
CA ILE A 201 44.34 -30.14 -12.83
C ILE A 201 45.06 -30.08 -14.19
N GLU A 202 44.52 -29.33 -15.16
CA GLU A 202 45.13 -29.23 -16.51
C GLU A 202 46.56 -28.65 -16.45
N LYS A 203 46.83 -27.75 -15.53
CA LYS A 203 48.14 -27.10 -15.34
C LYS A 203 49.09 -27.84 -14.39
N ALA A 204 48.65 -28.93 -13.76
CA ALA A 204 49.49 -29.63 -12.80
C ALA A 204 50.72 -30.25 -13.49
N GLU A 205 51.92 -29.99 -12.97
CA GLU A 205 53.19 -30.48 -13.52
C GLU A 205 53.69 -31.74 -12.83
N THR A 206 53.11 -32.12 -11.68
CA THR A 206 53.54 -33.28 -10.90
C THR A 206 52.36 -34.07 -10.34
N SER A 207 52.60 -35.36 -10.07
CA SER A 207 51.61 -36.22 -9.40
C SER A 207 51.27 -35.73 -7.99
N LEU A 208 52.22 -35.11 -7.29
CA LEU A 208 51.99 -34.49 -5.97
C LEU A 208 51.06 -33.27 -6.07
N ALA A 209 51.18 -32.46 -7.13
CA ALA A 209 50.26 -31.34 -7.37
C ALA A 209 48.82 -31.83 -7.60
N LEU A 210 48.64 -32.92 -8.36
CA LEU A 210 47.32 -33.54 -8.55
C LEU A 210 46.69 -34.04 -7.24
N GLN A 211 47.50 -34.64 -6.36
CA GLN A 211 47.03 -35.09 -5.04
C GLN A 211 46.57 -33.93 -4.16
N ARG A 212 47.30 -32.81 -4.15
CA ARG A 212 46.91 -31.60 -3.40
C ARG A 212 45.61 -30.98 -3.94
N ILE A 213 45.44 -30.96 -5.26
CA ILE A 213 44.20 -30.47 -5.88
C ILE A 213 43.01 -31.36 -5.52
N PHE A 214 43.21 -32.68 -5.50
CA PHE A 214 42.20 -33.64 -5.05
C PHE A 214 41.75 -33.37 -3.62
N GLU A 215 42.69 -33.30 -2.67
CA GLU A 215 42.39 -33.07 -1.24
C GLU A 215 41.63 -31.76 -1.01
N HIS A 216 42.01 -30.70 -1.73
CA HIS A 216 41.35 -29.41 -1.64
C HIS A 216 39.93 -29.42 -2.25
N ALA A 217 39.76 -30.02 -3.42
CA ALA A 217 38.44 -30.14 -4.04
C ALA A 217 37.50 -31.09 -3.26
N GLN A 218 38.07 -32.11 -2.60
CA GLN A 218 37.31 -33.01 -1.74
C GLN A 218 36.85 -32.30 -0.44
N SER A 219 37.70 -31.47 0.18
CA SER A 219 37.32 -30.71 1.38
C SER A 219 36.25 -29.65 1.10
N LEU A 220 36.20 -29.14 -0.14
CA LEU A 220 35.14 -28.24 -0.62
C LEU A 220 33.86 -28.99 -1.07
N GLY A 221 33.87 -30.32 -1.10
CA GLY A 221 32.73 -31.14 -1.52
C GLY A 221 32.36 -30.97 -3.00
N ILE A 222 33.32 -30.59 -3.84
CA ILE A 222 33.14 -30.36 -5.29
C ILE A 222 33.78 -31.46 -6.14
N TRP A 223 34.44 -32.44 -5.52
CA TRP A 223 35.03 -33.56 -6.25
C TRP A 223 33.94 -34.48 -6.81
N GLY A 224 33.82 -34.51 -8.14
CA GLY A 224 32.90 -35.39 -8.87
C GLY A 224 33.56 -35.97 -10.12
N ASP A 225 32.77 -36.66 -10.94
CA ASP A 225 33.25 -37.44 -12.08
C ASP A 225 34.10 -36.62 -13.06
N ASP A 226 33.71 -35.37 -13.34
CA ASP A 226 34.45 -34.49 -14.25
C ASP A 226 35.90 -34.22 -13.80
N LEU A 227 36.07 -33.90 -12.51
CA LEU A 227 37.40 -33.64 -11.93
C LEU A 227 38.22 -34.93 -11.80
N MET A 228 37.56 -36.04 -11.45
CA MET A 228 38.19 -37.35 -11.41
C MET A 228 38.75 -37.74 -12.79
N HIS A 229 37.94 -37.63 -13.84
CA HIS A 229 38.37 -37.95 -15.20
C HIS A 229 39.46 -37.01 -15.70
N ALA A 230 39.37 -35.70 -15.41
CA ALA A 230 40.43 -34.75 -15.73
C ALA A 230 41.76 -35.10 -15.04
N SER A 231 41.70 -35.42 -13.74
CA SER A 231 42.87 -35.81 -12.94
C SER A 231 43.53 -37.08 -13.47
N ASN A 232 42.73 -38.09 -13.80
CA ASN A 232 43.23 -39.34 -14.37
C ASN A 232 43.91 -39.13 -15.72
N ARG A 233 43.31 -38.34 -16.62
CA ARG A 233 43.95 -37.99 -17.90
C ARG A 233 45.29 -37.28 -17.70
N ARG A 234 45.34 -36.28 -16.81
CA ARG A 234 46.58 -35.54 -16.56
C ARG A 234 47.67 -36.43 -15.97
N ARG A 235 47.30 -37.34 -15.05
CA ARG A 235 48.24 -38.28 -14.43
C ARG A 235 48.90 -39.20 -15.46
N THR A 236 48.16 -39.64 -16.48
CA THR A 236 48.73 -40.41 -17.59
C THR A 236 49.74 -39.59 -18.39
N GLN A 237 49.37 -38.34 -18.76
CA GLN A 237 50.27 -37.45 -19.52
C GLN A 237 51.59 -37.17 -18.79
N LEU A 238 51.55 -36.96 -17.47
CA LEU A 238 52.76 -36.73 -16.67
C LEU A 238 53.68 -37.96 -16.67
N ARG A 239 53.11 -39.17 -16.55
CA ARG A 239 53.90 -40.42 -16.62
C ARG A 239 54.55 -40.64 -17.98
N GLU A 240 53.85 -40.31 -19.05
CA GLU A 240 54.39 -40.39 -20.42
C GLU A 240 55.52 -39.38 -20.64
N ALA A 241 55.39 -38.16 -20.11
CA ALA A 241 56.42 -37.14 -20.18
C ALA A 241 57.69 -37.55 -19.41
N ASP A 242 57.55 -38.04 -18.17
CA ASP A 242 58.67 -38.50 -17.34
C ASP A 242 59.43 -39.65 -18.03
N ALA A 243 58.71 -40.62 -18.60
CA ALA A 243 59.32 -41.75 -19.32
C ALA A 243 60.08 -41.31 -20.59
N MET A 244 59.62 -40.26 -21.27
CA MET A 244 60.29 -39.70 -22.44
C MET A 244 61.55 -38.91 -22.05
N THR A 245 61.52 -38.19 -20.93
CA THR A 245 62.70 -37.49 -20.37
C THR A 245 63.78 -38.47 -19.93
N ASP A 246 63.41 -39.57 -19.26
CA ASP A 246 64.35 -40.63 -18.85
C ASP A 246 65.00 -41.32 -20.05
N ALA A 247 64.25 -41.54 -21.14
CA ALA A 247 64.79 -42.12 -22.38
C ALA A 247 65.79 -41.20 -23.10
N LEU A 248 65.59 -39.88 -23.06
CA LEU A 248 66.51 -38.88 -23.64
C LEU A 248 67.80 -38.76 -22.81
N LEU A 249 67.71 -38.73 -21.49
CA LEU A 249 68.88 -38.67 -20.60
C LEU A 249 69.71 -39.97 -20.64
N GLY A 250 69.07 -41.12 -20.86
CA GLY A 250 69.77 -42.40 -21.06
C GLY A 250 70.52 -42.50 -22.39
N ALA A 251 70.13 -41.74 -23.42
CA ALA A 251 70.76 -41.74 -24.73
C ALA A 251 72.00 -40.83 -24.84
N GLU A 252 72.12 -39.80 -23.99
CA GLU A 252 73.30 -38.91 -23.94
C GLU A 252 74.44 -39.45 -23.04
N ALA A 253 74.18 -40.53 -22.29
CA ALA A 253 75.15 -41.19 -21.41
C ALA A 253 75.78 -42.46 -22.01
N SER A 254 75.59 -42.72 -23.31
CA SER A 254 76.18 -43.84 -24.07
C SER A 254 77.07 -43.38 -25.21
#